data_AF-A0A7V9S9E0-F1
#
_entry.id   AF-A0A7V9S9E0-F1
#
_cell.length_a   1.000
_cell.length_b   1.000
_cell.length_c   1.000
_cell.angle_alpha   90.00
_cell.angle_beta   90.00
_cell.angle_gamma   90.00
#
_symmetry.space_group_name_H-M   'P 1'
#
loop_
_entity.id
_entity.type
_entity.pdbx_description
1 polymer ?
#
loop_
_entity_poly.entity_id
_entity_poly.type
_entity_poly.pdbx_seq_one_letter_code
_entity_poly.pdbx_strand_id
1 'polypeptide(L)'
;TNSISRTTEYKADIFGLNAVRKPDAFATAMLKLSTYRKLEPGKWEEVIFYDHPSGRTRIEAAMRWKKEHIGDPDLRDTAQIP
;
A
#
# COMPACT_ATOMS: atom_id res chain seq x y z
N THR A 1 6.02 -12.32 16.79
CA THR A 1 5.76 -13.11 15.55
C THR A 1 5.55 -12.16 14.39
N ASN A 2 5.97 -12.54 13.17
CA ASN A 2 5.84 -11.73 11.93
C ASN A 2 4.44 -11.14 11.73
N SER A 3 3.38 -11.83 12.18
CA SER A 3 2.00 -11.33 12.13
C SER A 3 1.75 -10.02 12.88
N ILE A 4 2.38 -9.79 14.05
CA ILE A 4 2.22 -8.53 14.81
C ILE A 4 2.87 -7.38 14.04
N SER A 5 4.08 -7.60 13.52
CA SER A 5 4.80 -6.63 12.70
C SER A 5 4.02 -6.27 11.44
N ARG A 6 3.48 -7.26 10.71
CA ARG A 6 2.63 -7.00 9.53
C ARG A 6 1.40 -6.16 9.84
N THR A 7 0.72 -6.41 10.95
CA THR A 7 -0.46 -5.61 11.35
C THR A 7 -0.06 -4.18 11.70
N THR A 8 1.08 -3.98 12.38
CA THR A 8 1.59 -2.64 12.69
C THR A 8 1.97 -1.87 11.42
N GLU A 9 2.68 -2.50 10.49
CA GLU A 9 3.06 -1.90 9.20
C GLU A 9 1.82 -1.51 8.37
N TYR A 10 0.79 -2.38 8.32
CA TYR A 10 -0.46 -2.04 7.65
C TYR A 10 -1.14 -0.81 8.27
N LYS A 11 -1.16 -0.73 9.61
CA LYS A 11 -1.71 0.45 10.30
C LYS A 11 -0.87 1.71 10.03
N ALA A 12 0.45 1.58 9.93
CA ALA A 12 1.34 2.68 9.59
C ALA A 12 1.10 3.19 8.16
N ASP A 13 0.89 2.29 7.20
CA ASP A 13 0.52 2.65 5.83
C ASP A 13 -0.79 3.43 5.78
N ILE A 14 -1.83 2.95 6.47
CA ILE A 14 -3.13 3.62 6.54
C ILE A 14 -3.01 4.99 7.22
N PHE A 15 -2.24 5.08 8.30
CA PHE A 15 -1.95 6.36 8.95
C PHE A 15 -1.30 7.34 7.97
N GLY A 16 -0.27 6.90 7.24
CA GLY A 16 0.39 7.71 6.22
C GLY A 16 -0.57 8.15 5.10
N LEU A 17 -1.37 7.23 4.56
CA LEU A 17 -2.37 7.53 3.53
C LEU A 17 -3.38 8.57 4.00
N ASN A 18 -3.91 8.43 5.22
CA ASN A 18 -4.83 9.40 5.81
C ASN A 18 -4.17 10.77 6.02
N ALA A 19 -2.88 10.80 6.37
CA ALA A 19 -2.16 12.04 6.66
C ALA A 19 -1.77 12.80 5.38
N VAL A 20 -1.18 12.13 4.38
CA VAL A 20 -0.61 12.81 3.20
C VAL A 20 -1.50 12.71 1.97
N ARG A 21 -2.41 11.74 1.92
CA ARG A 21 -3.38 11.55 0.83
C ARG A 21 -2.72 11.43 -0.55
N LYS A 22 -1.61 10.69 -0.62
CA LYS A 22 -0.85 10.42 -1.87
C LYS A 22 -0.73 8.92 -2.18
N PRO A 23 -1.84 8.21 -2.47
CA PRO A 23 -1.82 6.77 -2.72
C PRO A 23 -0.98 6.38 -3.96
N ASP A 24 -0.99 7.19 -5.03
CA ASP A 24 -0.19 6.89 -6.22
C ASP A 24 1.31 7.06 -5.99
N ALA A 25 1.71 8.04 -5.16
CA ALA A 25 3.10 8.23 -4.78
C ALA A 25 3.58 7.06 -3.90
N PHE A 26 2.75 6.61 -2.96
CA PHE A 26 3.02 5.43 -2.15
C PHE A 26 3.20 4.18 -3.02
N ALA A 27 2.28 3.93 -3.96
CA ALA A 27 2.38 2.80 -4.88
C ALA A 27 3.63 2.89 -5.77
N THR A 28 3.94 4.09 -6.27
CA THR A 28 5.16 4.35 -7.05
C THR A 28 6.41 4.03 -6.24
N ALA A 29 6.46 4.39 -4.97
CA ALA A 29 7.57 4.05 -4.09
C ALA A 29 7.72 2.53 -3.94
N MET A 30 6.62 1.80 -3.71
CA MET A 30 6.63 0.33 -3.62
C MET A 30 7.10 -0.33 -4.94
N LEU A 31 6.68 0.19 -6.09
CA LEU A 31 7.15 -0.27 -7.40
C LEU A 31 8.65 0.01 -7.63
N LYS A 32 9.17 1.14 -7.14
CA LYS A 32 10.62 1.39 -7.20
C LYS A 32 11.40 0.40 -6.35
N LEU A 33 10.89 0.05 -5.16
CA LEU A 33 11.49 -0.96 -4.30
C LEU A 33 11.45 -2.36 -4.93
N SER A 34 10.52 -2.62 -5.86
CA SER A 34 10.45 -3.93 -6.52
C SER A 34 11.61 -4.22 -7.47
N THR A 35 12.46 -3.23 -7.75
CA THR A 35 13.69 -3.43 -8.53
C THR A 35 14.70 -4.33 -7.80
N TYR A 36 14.63 -4.42 -6.47
CA TYR A 36 15.51 -5.26 -5.66
C TYR A 36 14.80 -6.04 -4.55
N ARG A 37 13.48 -5.91 -4.41
CA ARG A 37 12.63 -6.74 -3.53
C ARG A 37 11.55 -7.44 -4.34
N LYS A 38 11.22 -8.69 -4.02
CA LYS A 38 10.13 -9.39 -4.70
C LYS A 38 8.79 -8.72 -4.36
N LEU A 39 8.09 -8.22 -5.39
CA LEU A 39 6.84 -7.48 -5.24
C LEU A 39 5.69 -8.39 -4.81
N GLU A 40 5.60 -9.56 -5.44
CA GLU A 40 4.51 -10.52 -5.32
C GLU A 40 5.08 -11.90 -4.90
N PRO A 41 5.34 -12.12 -3.61
CA PRO A 41 5.64 -13.43 -3.07
C PRO A 41 4.42 -14.36 -3.12
N GLY A 42 4.67 -15.68 -3.06
CA GLY A 42 3.59 -16.63 -2.85
C GLY A 42 2.97 -16.47 -1.46
N LYS A 43 1.71 -16.90 -1.28
CA LYS A 43 0.99 -16.76 0.00
C LYS A 43 1.77 -17.31 1.21
N TRP A 44 2.36 -18.50 1.08
CA TRP A 44 3.14 -19.10 2.17
C TRP A 44 4.49 -18.43 2.38
N GLU A 45 5.09 -17.93 1.30
CA GLU A 45 6.34 -17.17 1.37
C GLU A 45 6.14 -15.87 2.17
N GLU A 46 5.06 -15.13 1.91
CA GLU A 46 4.71 -13.92 2.67
C GLU A 46 4.36 -14.24 4.14
N VAL A 47 3.68 -15.34 4.41
CA VAL A 47 3.31 -15.70 5.78
C VAL A 47 4.52 -16.10 6.63
N ILE A 48 5.46 -16.84 6.04
CA ILE A 48 6.60 -17.44 6.76
C ILE A 48 7.79 -16.48 6.78
N PHE A 49 8.18 -15.92 5.64
CA PHE A 49 9.46 -15.22 5.47
C PHE A 49 9.37 -13.70 5.54
N TYR A 50 8.17 -13.12 5.40
CA TYR A 50 8.02 -11.67 5.41
C TYR A 50 7.60 -11.17 6.79
N ASP A 51 8.39 -10.24 7.33
CA ASP A 51 8.12 -9.51 8.57
C ASP A 51 7.14 -8.33 8.36
N HIS A 52 6.92 -7.91 7.12
CA HIS A 52 5.97 -6.88 6.69
C HIS A 52 5.10 -7.37 5.51
N PRO A 53 3.96 -6.72 5.20
CA PRO A 53 3.15 -7.10 4.03
C PRO A 53 3.97 -6.93 2.74
N SER A 54 3.68 -7.75 1.72
CA SER A 54 4.35 -7.64 0.43
C SER A 54 4.08 -6.30 -0.26
N GLY A 55 4.97 -5.89 -1.17
CA GLY A 55 4.76 -4.68 -1.95
C GLY A 55 3.43 -4.71 -2.71
N ARG A 56 3.03 -5.85 -3.27
CA ARG A 56 1.72 -6.04 -3.89
C ARG A 56 0.59 -5.81 -2.89
N THR A 57 0.63 -6.44 -1.73
CA THR A 57 -0.40 -6.27 -0.67
C THR A 57 -0.55 -4.80 -0.27
N ARG A 58 0.57 -4.08 -0.11
CA ARG A 58 0.57 -2.65 0.26
C ARG A 58 0.02 -1.76 -0.86
N ILE A 59 0.40 -2.01 -2.12
CA ILE A 59 -0.15 -1.29 -3.29
C ILE A 59 -1.67 -1.53 -3.39
N GLU A 60 -2.12 -2.78 -3.26
CA GLU A 60 -3.55 -3.11 -3.34
C GLU A 60 -4.35 -2.39 -2.25
N ALA A 61 -3.85 -2.36 -1.01
CA ALA A 61 -4.45 -1.62 0.08
C ALA A 61 -4.50 -0.11 -0.22
N ALA A 62 -3.43 0.49 -0.74
CA ALA A 62 -3.40 1.90 -1.11
C ALA A 62 -4.38 2.23 -2.26
N MET A 63 -4.54 1.35 -3.25
CA MET A 63 -5.50 1.55 -4.34
C MET A 63 -6.94 1.38 -3.86
N ARG A 64 -7.19 0.48 -2.90
CA ARG A 64 -8.50 0.35 -2.25
C ARG A 64 -8.84 1.61 -1.45
N TRP A 65 -7.90 2.10 -0.65
CA TRP A 65 -8.04 3.39 0.03
C TRP A 65 -8.32 4.52 -0.96
N LYS A 66 -7.56 4.60 -2.06
CA LYS A 66 -7.78 5.59 -3.12
C LYS A 66 -9.20 5.52 -3.66
N LYS A 67 -9.69 4.32 -3.99
CA LYS A 67 -11.05 4.11 -4.50
C LYS A 67 -12.11 4.64 -3.53
N GLU A 68 -11.93 4.42 -2.23
CA GLU A 68 -12.87 4.86 -1.18
C GLU A 68 -12.87 6.39 -0.99
N HIS A 69 -11.78 7.08 -1.33
CA HIS A 69 -11.60 8.52 -1.12
C HIS A 69 -11.56 9.33 -2.43
N ILE A 70 -11.78 8.69 -3.58
CA ILE A 70 -11.58 9.34 -4.89
C ILE A 70 -12.55 10.51 -5.14
N GLY A 71 -13.67 10.54 -4.42
CA GLY A 71 -14.65 11.63 -4.46
C GLY A 71 -14.34 12.80 -3.53
N ASP A 72 -13.33 12.69 -2.67
CA ASP A 72 -12.96 13.74 -1.74
C ASP A 72 -12.42 14.96 -2.50
N PRO A 73 -12.72 16.20 -2.07
CA PRO A 73 -12.38 17.41 -2.83
C PRO A 73 -10.90 17.53 -3.20
N ASP A 74 -10.00 17.02 -2.38
CA ASP A 74 -8.55 17.11 -2.58
C ASP A 74 -7.97 16.02 -3.51
N LEU A 75 -8.73 14.96 -3.77
CA LEU A 75 -8.35 13.85 -4.67
C LEU A 75 -9.12 13.86 -5.99
N ARG A 76 -10.33 14.44 -6.00
CA ARG A 76 -11.23 14.49 -7.15
C ARG A 76 -10.59 15.11 -8.40
N ASP A 77 -9.73 16.11 -8.24
CA ASP A 77 -9.07 16.78 -9.37
C ASP A 77 -7.82 16.03 -9.88
N THR A 78 -7.26 15.14 -9.06
CA THR A 78 -6.08 14.31 -9.45
C THR A 78 -6.48 13.06 -10.20
N ALA A 79 -7.71 12.61 -9.99
CA ALA A 79 -8.30 11.55 -10.76
C ALA A 79 -9.04 12.21 -11.92
N GLN A 80 -8.53 12.09 -13.15
CA GLN A 80 -9.34 12.34 -14.34
C GLN A 80 -10.47 11.29 -14.39
N ILE A 81 -11.46 11.45 -13.52
CA ILE A 81 -12.71 10.69 -13.54
C ILE A 81 -13.60 11.44 -14.52
N PRO A 82 -14.08 10.79 -15.59
CA PRO A 82 -15.04 11.41 -16.49
C PRO A 82 -16.32 11.84 -15.76
#